data_AF-A0A7V8SJN4-F1
#
_entry.id   AF-A0A7V8SJN4-F1
#
_cell.length_a   1.000
_cell.length_b   1.000
_cell.length_c   1.000
_cell.angle_alpha   90.00
_cell.angle_beta   90.00
_cell.angle_gamma   90.00
#
_symmetry.space_group_name_H-M   'P 1'
#
loop_
_entity.id
_entity.type
_entity.pdbx_description
1 polymer ?
#
loop_
_entity_poly.entity_id
_entity_poly.type
_entity_poly.pdbx_seq_one_letter_code
_entity_poly.pdbx_strand_id
1 'polypeptide(L)' 'MSQERLPMVAVAEKSGFSSVKTFHHVFKKSQGISPLQYQKHINDQ' A
#
# COMPACT_ATOMS: atom_id res chain seq x y z
N MET A 1 10.53 9.81 -16.53
CA MET A 1 10.77 9.21 -15.21
C MET A 1 9.56 8.35 -14.89
N SER A 2 9.66 7.05 -15.15
CA SER A 2 8.57 6.08 -14.94
C SER A 2 8.23 6.01 -13.45
N GLN A 3 7.04 6.46 -13.05
CA GLN A 3 6.46 6.09 -11.75
C GLN A 3 6.12 4.59 -11.81
N GLU A 4 7.13 3.75 -11.65
CA GLU A 4 6.93 2.31 -11.48
C GLU A 4 6.07 2.13 -10.24
N ARG A 5 4.82 1.70 -10.44
CA ARG A 5 3.91 1.35 -9.35
C ARG A 5 4.61 0.28 -8.52
N LEU A 6 5.03 0.63 -7.31
CA LEU A 6 5.61 -0.32 -6.39
C LEU A 6 4.57 -1.42 -6.11
N PRO A 7 4.90 -2.70 -6.33
CA PRO A 7 3.98 -3.78 -6.02
C PRO A 7 3.68 -3.76 -4.52
N MET A 8 2.42 -4.03 -4.15
CA MET A 8 1.98 -3.96 -2.75
C MET A 8 2.78 -4.91 -1.83
N VAL A 9 3.35 -5.98 -2.40
CA VAL A 9 4.30 -6.88 -1.73
C VAL A 9 5.53 -6.12 -1.25
N ALA A 10 6.20 -5.37 -2.14
CA ALA A 10 7.38 -4.59 -1.78
C ALA A 10 7.05 -3.48 -0.77
N VAL A 11 5.85 -2.89 -0.83
CA VAL A 11 5.39 -1.90 0.16
C VAL A 11 5.20 -2.56 1.53
N ALA A 12 4.57 -3.74 1.57
CA ALA A 12 4.38 -4.51 2.79
C ALA A 12 5.73 -4.90 3.41
N GLU A 13 6.66 -5.44 2.61
CA GLU A 13 7.99 -5.84 3.07
C GLU A 13 8.81 -4.67 3.60
N LYS A 14 8.82 -3.53 2.87
CA LYS A 14 9.48 -2.29 3.33
C LYS A 14 8.88 -1.74 4.62
N SER A 15 7.60 -2.02 4.86
CA SER A 15 6.89 -1.62 6.08
C SER A 15 7.07 -2.63 7.23
N GLY A 16 7.83 -3.71 7.03
CA GLY A 16 8.07 -4.75 8.03
C GLY A 16 7.02 -5.85 8.08
N PHE A 17 6.15 -5.95 7.06
CA PHE A 17 5.15 -7.01 6.96
C PHE A 17 5.61 -8.12 6.03
N SER A 18 5.57 -9.36 6.51
CA SER A 18 5.84 -10.55 5.69
C SER A 18 4.69 -10.91 4.74
N SER A 19 3.56 -10.20 4.80
CA SER A 19 2.37 -10.52 4.02
C SER A 19 1.49 -9.30 3.72
N VAL A 20 1.10 -9.19 2.44
CA VAL A 20 0.22 -8.12 1.94
C VAL A 20 -1.15 -8.15 2.63
N LYS A 21 -1.69 -9.32 2.99
CA LYS A 21 -2.98 -9.41 3.71
C LYS A 21 -2.91 -8.73 5.08
N THR A 22 -1.85 -9.03 5.84
CA THR A 22 -1.63 -8.44 7.17
C THR A 22 -1.44 -6.93 7.04
N PHE A 23 -0.61 -6.51 6.08
CA PHE A 23 -0.45 -5.09 5.75
C PHE A 23 -1.78 -4.43 5.40
N HIS A 24 -2.59 -5.00 4.51
CA HIS A 24 -3.90 -4.46 4.13
C HIS A 24 -4.81 -4.24 5.33
N HIS A 25 -4.89 -5.21 6.24
CA HIS A 25 -5.76 -5.12 7.40
C HIS A 25 -5.28 -4.01 8.36
N VAL A 26 -3.98 -3.98 8.66
CA VAL A 26 -3.40 -2.98 9.55
C VAL A 26 -3.44 -1.59 8.92
N PHE A 27 -3.09 -1.48 7.64
CA PHE A 27 -3.13 -0.23 6.88
C PHE A 27 -4.55 0.35 6.84
N LYS A 28 -5.56 -0.47 6.51
CA LYS A 28 -6.95 -0.03 6.51
C LYS A 28 -7.42 0.41 7.89
N LYS A 29 -7.01 -0.28 8.95
CA LYS A 29 -7.33 0.12 10.33
C LYS A 29 -6.62 1.42 10.75
N SER A 30 -5.41 1.64 10.26
CA SER A 30 -4.58 2.81 10.60
C SER A 30 -4.93 4.06 9.77
N GLN A 31 -5.21 3.92 8.48
CA GLN A 31 -5.46 5.01 7.53
C GLN A 31 -6.96 5.20 7.23
N GLY A 32 -7.80 4.24 7.61
CA GLY A 32 -9.24 4.23 7.32
C GLY A 32 -9.59 3.76 5.89
N ILE A 33 -8.64 3.79 4.96
CA ILE A 33 -8.83 3.40 3.56
C ILE A 33 -7.92 2.24 3.16
N SER A 34 -8.32 1.50 2.12
CA SER A 34 -7.51 0.39 1.61
C SER A 34 -6.25 0.94 0.92
N PRO A 35 -5.09 0.25 1.00
CA PRO A 35 -3.87 0.74 0.38
C PRO A 35 -3.97 0.83 -1.15
N LEU A 36 -4.82 0.03 -1.80
CA LEU A 36 -5.17 0.19 -3.22
C LEU A 36 -5.90 1.50 -3.52
N GLN A 37 -6.81 1.94 -2.64
CA GLN A 37 -7.46 3.24 -2.79
C GLN A 37 -6.45 4.35 -2.54
N TYR A 38 -5.62 4.23 -1.51
CA TYR A 38 -4.56 5.20 -1.25
C TYR A 38 -3.62 5.35 -2.46
N GLN A 39 -3.18 4.25 -3.07
CA GLN A 39 -2.37 4.29 -4.31
C GLN A 39 -3.09 5.00 -5.45
N LYS A 40 -4.40 4.80 -5.62
CA LYS A 40 -5.17 5.54 -6.62
C LYS A 40 -5.20 7.04 -6.33
N HIS A 41 -5.44 7.43 -5.08
CA HIS A 41 -5.47 8.84 -4.68
C HIS A 41 -4.12 9.53 -4.88
N ILE A 42 -3.01 8.85 -4.57
CA ILE A 42 -1.66 9.41 -4.78
C ILE A 42 -1.35 9.58 -6.28
N ASN A 43 -1.86 8.69 -7.14
CA ASN A 43 -1.60 8.75 -8.58
C ASN A 43 -2.55 9.69 -9.33
N ASP A 44 -3.61 10.16 -8.68
CA ASP A 44 -4.58 11.12 -9.22
C ASP A 44 -4.21 12.58 -8.87
N GLN A 45 -3.14 12.78 -8.09
CA GLN A 45 -2.62 14.09 -7.65
C GLN A 45 -1.34 14.45 -8.41
#